data_AF-A0A3P7IVZ0-F1
#
_entry.id   AF-A0A3P7IVZ0-F1
#
_cell.length_a   1.000
_cell.length_b   1.000
_cell.length_c   1.000
_cell.angle_alpha   90.00
_cell.angle_beta   90.00
_cell.angle_gamma   90.00
#
_symmetry.space_group_name_H-M   'P 1'
#
loop_
_entity.id
_entity.type
_entity.pdbx_description
1 polymer ?
#
loop_
_entity_poly.entity_id
_entity_poly.type
_entity_poly.pdbx_seq_one_letter_code
_entity_poly.pdbx_strand_id
1 'polypeptide(L)'
;MSSASTSQHEVELPGLDLRLISANTEASKWTAAFRRIFLQSIARTIQIEFVGAPPHFCFEEYEVRLLDETGIELLHHTTIKAKDMKKEIIDGKVVYFGEHNFTGLEVGDLILRERNFITE
;
A
#
# COMPACT_ATOMS: atom_id res chain seq x y z
N MET A 1 -33.53 12.72 -43.15
CA MET A 1 -32.74 11.87 -42.23
C MET A 1 -31.37 12.51 -42.11
N SER A 2 -31.13 13.11 -40.95
CA SER A 2 -29.96 13.92 -40.65
C SER A 2 -28.76 13.04 -40.32
N SER A 3 -27.58 13.39 -40.83
CA SER A 3 -26.31 12.98 -40.24
C SER A 3 -25.30 14.09 -40.54
N ALA A 4 -25.14 14.99 -39.57
CA ALA A 4 -24.07 15.96 -39.55
C ALA A 4 -22.77 15.23 -39.19
N SER A 5 -21.77 15.32 -40.07
CA SER A 5 -20.40 14.93 -39.74
C SER A 5 -19.76 16.06 -38.94
N THR A 6 -19.77 15.96 -37.62
CA THR A 6 -18.99 16.85 -36.76
C THR A 6 -17.55 16.35 -36.76
N SER A 7 -16.69 17.05 -37.50
CA SER A 7 -15.23 16.93 -37.40
C SER A 7 -14.80 17.45 -36.02
N GLN A 8 -14.38 16.54 -35.14
CA GLN A 8 -13.73 16.94 -33.89
C GLN A 8 -12.30 17.38 -34.24
N HIS A 9 -12.05 18.68 -34.16
CA HIS A 9 -10.70 19.24 -34.11
C HIS A 9 -10.11 18.91 -32.75
N GLU A 10 -9.19 17.94 -32.71
CA GLU A 10 -8.32 17.71 -31.57
C GLU A 10 -7.18 18.73 -31.67
N VAL A 11 -7.18 19.69 -30.75
CA VAL A 11 -6.11 20.69 -30.63
C VAL A 11 -4.91 19.98 -29.99
N GLU A 12 -3.93 19.56 -30.79
CA GLU A 12 -2.62 19.13 -30.29
C GLU A 12 -1.94 20.31 -29.59
N LEU A 13 -1.81 20.22 -28.25
CA LEU A 13 -0.90 21.08 -27.50
C LEU A 13 0.52 20.50 -27.63
N PRO A 14 1.49 21.25 -28.21
CA PRO A 14 2.84 20.76 -28.37
C PRO A 14 3.61 20.90 -27.04
N GLY A 15 4.07 19.78 -26.48
CA GLY A 15 5.23 19.78 -25.59
C GLY A 15 5.05 19.29 -24.15
N LEU A 16 4.11 18.39 -23.86
CA LEU A 16 4.10 17.70 -22.56
C LEU A 16 3.59 16.26 -22.62
N ASP A 17 4.35 15.37 -23.27
CA ASP A 17 4.18 13.92 -23.06
C ASP A 17 5.51 13.18 -23.26
N LEU A 18 6.02 12.58 -22.18
CA LEU A 18 6.81 11.31 -22.11
C LEU A 18 7.51 11.07 -20.75
N ARG A 19 6.97 11.54 -19.63
CA ARG A 19 7.47 11.12 -18.29
C ARG A 19 6.42 10.56 -17.34
N LEU A 20 5.15 10.49 -17.74
CA LEU A 20 4.05 10.09 -16.85
C LEU A 20 3.48 8.69 -17.13
N ILE A 21 4.05 7.92 -18.05
CA ILE A 21 3.49 6.60 -18.43
C ILE A 21 4.50 5.48 -18.24
N SER A 22 4.86 5.24 -16.97
CA SER A 22 4.91 3.87 -16.44
C SER A 22 4.76 3.86 -14.92
N ALA A 23 3.84 4.68 -14.37
CA ALA A 23 3.27 4.35 -13.06
C ALA A 23 2.66 2.95 -13.23
N ASN A 24 3.38 1.94 -12.72
CA ASN A 24 3.18 0.53 -13.05
C ASN A 24 1.69 0.18 -12.98
N THR A 25 1.02 -0.02 -14.12
CA THR A 25 -0.45 -0.24 -14.16
C THR A 25 -0.85 -1.44 -13.31
N GLU A 26 0.06 -2.40 -13.15
CA GLU A 26 -0.12 -3.53 -12.25
C GLU A 26 -0.18 -3.10 -10.79
N ALA A 27 0.63 -2.13 -10.33
CA ALA A 27 0.65 -1.71 -8.93
C ALA A 27 -0.72 -1.21 -8.44
N SER A 28 -1.52 -0.58 -9.32
CA SER A 28 -2.89 -0.17 -9.00
C SER A 28 -3.85 -1.33 -8.71
N LYS A 29 -3.50 -2.54 -9.14
CA LYS A 29 -4.30 -3.77 -8.95
C LYS A 29 -3.97 -4.48 -7.64
N TRP A 30 -2.87 -4.12 -6.98
CA TRP A 30 -2.51 -4.72 -5.70
C TRP A 30 -3.32 -4.09 -4.56
N THR A 31 -4.07 -4.91 -3.84
CA THR A 31 -4.68 -4.53 -2.57
C THR A 31 -3.89 -5.17 -1.46
N ALA A 32 -3.27 -4.36 -0.61
CA ALA A 32 -2.58 -4.87 0.55
C ALA A 32 -3.56 -5.16 1.69
N ALA A 33 -3.21 -6.16 2.51
CA ALA A 33 -4.09 -6.65 3.55
C ALA A 33 -3.27 -7.17 4.74
N PHE A 34 -3.80 -6.93 5.94
CA PHE A 34 -3.29 -7.54 7.15
C PHE A 34 -3.58 -9.03 7.15
N ARG A 35 -2.53 -9.84 7.35
CA ARG A 35 -2.61 -11.29 7.53
C ARG A 35 -2.91 -11.64 8.98
N ARG A 36 -2.27 -10.94 9.94
CA ARG A 36 -2.47 -11.14 11.38
C ARG A 36 -2.39 -9.83 12.13
N ILE A 37 -3.25 -9.68 13.13
CA ILE A 37 -3.24 -8.57 14.08
C ILE A 37 -3.41 -9.16 15.47
N PHE A 38 -2.43 -8.96 16.35
CA PHE A 38 -2.45 -9.40 17.73
C PHE A 38 -2.35 -8.18 18.64
N LEU A 39 -3.44 -7.88 19.35
CA LEU A 39 -3.47 -6.86 20.40
C LEU A 39 -3.10 -7.50 21.74
N GLN A 40 -2.05 -7.00 22.37
CA GLN A 40 -1.65 -7.41 23.72
C GLN A 40 -1.86 -6.23 24.67
N SER A 41 -3.06 -6.10 25.22
CA SER A 41 -3.45 -4.96 26.06
C SER A 41 -2.57 -4.79 27.30
N ILE A 42 -2.12 -5.89 27.92
CA ILE A 42 -1.25 -5.86 29.11
C ILE A 42 0.13 -5.29 28.75
N ALA A 43 0.70 -5.73 27.63
CA ALA A 43 2.02 -5.29 27.16
C ALA A 43 1.96 -3.93 26.43
N ARG A 44 0.76 -3.40 26.18
CA ARG A 44 0.52 -2.20 25.36
C ARG A 44 1.19 -2.30 23.99
N THR A 45 1.02 -3.46 23.35
CA THR A 45 1.58 -3.74 22.03
C THR A 45 0.51 -4.17 21.04
N ILE A 46 0.73 -3.81 19.77
CA ILE A 46 0.03 -4.37 18.63
C ILE A 46 1.07 -4.96 17.71
N GLN A 47 1.01 -6.28 17.55
CA GLN A 47 1.80 -7.00 16.55
C GLN A 47 0.97 -7.15 15.29
N ILE A 48 1.54 -6.78 14.16
CA ILE A 48 0.92 -6.95 12.84
C ILE A 48 1.78 -7.81 11.93
N GLU A 49 1.09 -8.48 11.02
CA GLU A 49 1.65 -9.04 9.81
C GLU A 49 0.77 -8.60 8.63
N PHE A 50 1.38 -8.22 7.51
CA PHE A 50 0.68 -7.81 6.30
C PHE A 50 1.31 -8.44 5.06
N VAL A 51 0.49 -8.65 4.03
CA VAL A 51 0.93 -9.31 2.80
C VAL A 51 1.51 -8.27 1.85
N GLY A 52 2.76 -8.49 1.45
CA GLY A 52 3.40 -7.72 0.40
C GLY A 52 2.95 -8.17 -0.99
N ALA A 53 3.02 -7.26 -1.95
CA ALA A 53 2.75 -7.63 -3.31
C ALA A 53 3.80 -8.61 -3.84
N PRO A 54 3.41 -9.50 -4.76
CA PRO A 54 4.37 -10.26 -5.53
C PRO A 54 5.44 -9.37 -6.21
N PRO A 55 6.66 -9.88 -6.44
CA PRO A 55 7.79 -9.09 -6.95
C PRO A 55 7.54 -8.36 -8.28
N HIS A 56 6.62 -8.84 -9.12
CA HIS A 56 6.30 -8.22 -10.42
C HIS A 56 5.54 -6.88 -10.30
N PHE A 57 5.02 -6.55 -9.12
CA PHE A 57 4.39 -5.24 -8.86
C PHE A 57 5.41 -4.14 -8.52
N CYS A 58 6.68 -4.49 -8.29
CA CYS A 58 7.80 -3.54 -8.12
C CYS A 58 7.61 -2.49 -7.00
N PHE A 59 6.93 -2.82 -5.90
CA PHE A 59 6.96 -1.94 -4.72
C PHE A 59 8.33 -2.02 -4.05
N GLU A 60 8.87 -0.87 -3.66
CA GLU A 60 10.16 -0.79 -2.97
C GLU A 60 9.99 -0.79 -1.45
N GLU A 61 8.90 -0.17 -0.98
CA GLU A 61 8.66 0.07 0.43
C GLU A 61 7.16 -0.01 0.77
N TYR A 62 6.91 -0.46 1.99
CA TYR A 62 5.59 -0.61 2.60
C TYR A 62 5.54 0.24 3.86
N GLU A 63 4.64 1.23 3.91
CA GLU A 63 4.39 2.02 5.11
C GLU A 63 3.18 1.44 5.83
N VAL A 64 3.36 1.15 7.11
CA VAL A 64 2.26 0.82 7.99
C VAL A 64 2.06 1.94 8.99
N ARG A 65 0.82 2.39 9.13
CA ARG A 65 0.41 3.54 9.92
C ARG A 65 -0.57 3.09 10.99
N LEU A 66 -0.33 3.53 12.21
CA LEU A 66 -1.25 3.46 13.32
C LEU A 66 -1.83 4.86 13.52
N LEU A 67 -3.14 4.95 13.42
CA LEU A 67 -3.92 6.16 13.56
C LEU A 67 -4.75 6.10 14.84
N ASP A 68 -5.21 7.26 15.27
CA ASP A 68 -6.20 7.41 16.32
C ASP A 68 -7.57 6.83 15.92
N GLU A 69 -8.51 6.84 16.86
CA GLU A 69 -9.89 6.37 16.67
C GLU A 69 -10.63 7.09 15.54
N THR A 70 -10.26 8.34 15.24
CA THR A 70 -10.85 9.10 14.13
C THR A 70 -10.30 8.66 12.78
N GLY A 71 -9.15 8.00 12.75
CA GLY A 71 -8.46 7.60 11.53
C GLY A 71 -7.88 8.78 10.76
N ILE A 72 -7.65 9.91 11.44
CA ILE A 72 -7.14 11.16 10.88
C ILE A 72 -5.74 11.42 11.44
N GLU A 73 -5.57 11.32 12.75
CA GLU A 73 -4.30 11.62 13.40
C GLU A 73 -3.33 10.43 13.27
N LEU A 74 -2.11 10.71 12.82
CA LEU A 74 -1.05 9.72 12.74
C LEU A 74 -0.36 9.60 14.10
N LEU A 75 -0.57 8.47 14.77
CA LEU A 75 0.09 8.19 16.04
C LEU A 75 1.50 7.64 15.80
N HIS A 76 1.60 6.55 15.02
CA HIS A 76 2.87 5.91 14.69
C HIS A 76 2.91 5.46 13.24
N HIS A 77 4.11 5.36 12.67
CA HIS A 77 4.30 4.67 11.41
C HIS A 77 5.67 4.01 11.35
N THR A 78 5.77 3.04 10.46
CA THR A 78 7.03 2.41 10.09
C THR A 78 7.06 2.19 8.59
N THR A 79 8.26 2.09 8.04
CA THR A 79 8.49 1.72 6.65
C THR A 79 9.32 0.44 6.61
N ILE A 80 8.85 -0.55 5.86
CA ILE A 80 9.50 -1.83 5.65
C ILE A 80 9.88 -1.93 4.17
N LYS A 81 11.16 -2.16 3.88
CA LYS A 81 11.60 -2.32 2.50
C LYS A 81 11.17 -3.68 1.97
N ALA A 82 10.82 -3.75 0.69
CA ALA A 82 10.42 -4.99 0.03
C ALA A 82 11.47 -6.10 0.18
N LYS A 83 12.76 -5.73 0.15
CA LYS A 83 13.89 -6.64 0.37
C LYS A 83 13.97 -7.22 1.79
N ASP A 84 13.38 -6.55 2.77
CA ASP A 84 13.40 -6.94 4.18
C ASP A 84 12.13 -7.74 4.55
N MET A 85 11.23 -7.98 3.60
CA MET A 85 10.06 -8.82 3.79
C MET A 85 10.44 -10.29 3.99
N LYS A 86 9.67 -10.96 4.84
CA LYS A 86 9.76 -12.40 5.04
C LYS A 86 9.07 -13.14 3.90
N LYS A 87 9.49 -14.39 3.67
CA LYS A 87 8.93 -15.28 2.65
C LYS A 87 8.41 -16.56 3.29
N GLU A 88 7.26 -17.03 2.85
CA GLU A 88 6.65 -18.29 3.27
C GLU A 88 5.99 -18.98 2.07
N ILE A 89 5.94 -20.31 2.09
CA ILE A 89 5.26 -21.09 1.05
C ILE A 89 3.93 -21.58 1.61
N ILE A 90 2.83 -21.11 1.04
CA ILE A 90 1.47 -21.47 1.44
C ILE A 90 0.78 -22.05 0.20
N ASP A 91 0.30 -23.29 0.30
CA ASP A 91 -0.34 -24.01 -0.82
C ASP A 91 0.49 -24.01 -2.12
N GLY A 92 1.81 -24.15 -1.98
CA GLY A 92 2.77 -24.14 -3.10
C GLY A 92 3.03 -22.76 -3.71
N LYS A 93 2.46 -21.68 -3.15
CA LYS A 93 2.68 -20.29 -3.59
C LYS A 93 3.61 -19.56 -2.63
N VAL A 94 4.53 -18.78 -3.18
CA VAL A 94 5.39 -17.89 -2.39
C VAL A 94 4.59 -16.66 -1.98
N VAL A 95 4.51 -16.42 -0.68
CA VAL A 95 3.88 -15.26 -0.07
C VAL A 95 4.96 -14.44 0.63
N TYR A 96 5.02 -13.15 0.30
CA TYR A 96 5.87 -12.18 0.98
C TYR A 96 5.05 -11.46 2.03
N PHE A 97 5.60 -11.29 3.23
CA PHE A 97 4.90 -10.57 4.30
C PHE A 97 5.85 -9.74 5.16
N GLY A 98 5.36 -8.58 5.58
CA GLY A 98 6.03 -7.73 6.56
C GLY A 98 5.48 -8.00 7.96
N GLU A 99 6.28 -7.70 8.98
CA GLU A 99 5.87 -7.77 10.37
C GLU A 99 6.34 -6.53 11.11
N HIS A 100 5.54 -6.06 12.07
CA HIS A 100 5.92 -4.96 12.93
C HIS A 100 5.22 -5.04 14.28
N ASN A 101 5.91 -4.53 15.31
CA ASN A 101 5.38 -4.41 16.66
C ASN A 101 5.30 -2.94 17.04
N PHE A 102 4.08 -2.43 17.16
CA PHE A 102 3.83 -1.15 17.82
C PHE A 102 3.88 -1.38 19.33
N THR A 103 4.60 -0.54 20.06
CA THR A 103 4.80 -0.66 21.51
C THR A 103 4.56 0.66 22.21
N GLY A 104 4.24 0.63 23.50
CA GLY A 104 4.04 1.86 24.28
C GLY A 104 2.72 2.55 23.97
N LEU A 105 1.72 1.79 23.54
CA LEU A 105 0.43 2.31 23.11
C LEU A 105 -0.40 2.80 24.30
N GLU A 106 -1.13 3.90 24.08
CA GLU A 106 -2.20 4.32 24.99
C GLU A 106 -3.44 3.43 24.80
N VAL A 107 -4.19 3.23 25.89
CA VAL A 107 -5.38 2.38 25.86
C VAL A 107 -6.52 3.20 25.25
N GLY A 108 -6.89 2.88 24.01
CA GLY A 108 -7.96 3.53 23.25
C GLY A 108 -8.28 2.79 21.96
N ASP A 109 -9.27 3.28 21.22
CA ASP A 109 -9.59 2.76 19.89
C ASP A 109 -8.50 3.23 18.90
N LEU A 110 -7.92 2.28 18.15
CA LEU A 110 -6.80 2.54 17.24
C LEU A 110 -7.10 1.98 15.85
N ILE A 111 -6.70 2.71 14.80
CA ILE A 111 -6.94 2.31 13.40
C ILE A 111 -5.59 2.00 12.72
N LEU A 112 -5.49 0.83 12.10
CA LEU A 112 -4.33 0.45 11.27
C LEU A 112 -4.59 0.72 9.78
N ARG A 113 -3.61 1.31 9.09
CA ARG A 113 -3.62 1.51 7.62
C ARG A 113 -2.29 1.13 6.99
N GLU A 114 -2.34 0.60 5.79
CA GLU A 114 -1.17 0.26 4.98
C GLU A 114 -1.13 1.13 3.71
N ARG A 115 0.07 1.55 3.29
CA ARG A 115 0.33 2.23 2.02
C ARG A 115 1.57 1.64 1.34
N ASN A 116 1.51 1.43 0.04
CA ASN A 116 2.61 0.89 -0.76
C ASN A 116 3.24 1.99 -1.60
N PHE A 117 4.57 2.01 -1.70
CA PHE A 117 5.30 3.00 -2.47
C PHE A 117 6.11 2.36 -3.60
N ILE A 118 6.04 3.00 -4.77
CA ILE A 118 6.95 2.80 -5.89
C ILE A 118 7.79 4.07 -5.96
N THR A 119 9.11 3.93 -5.99
CA THR A 119 10.05 5.04 -6.14
C THR A 119 10.43 5.13 -7.62
N GLU A 120 10.43 6.35 -8.15
CA GLU A 120 10.66 6.67 -9.57
C GLU A 120 12.13 6.49 -10.01
#